data_AF-A0AAE6KU41-F1
#
_entry.id   AF-A0AAE6KU41-F1
#
_cell.length_a   1.000
_cell.length_b   1.000
_cell.length_c   1.000
_cell.angle_alpha   90.00
_cell.angle_beta   90.00
_cell.angle_gamma   90.00
#
_symmetry.space_group_name_H-M   'P 1'
#
loop_
_entity.id
_entity.type
_entity.pdbx_description
1 polymer ?
#
loop_
_entity_poly.entity_id
_entity_poly.type
_entity_poly.pdbx_seq_one_letter_code
_entity_poly.pdbx_strand_id
1 'polypeptide(L)'
;MATPVAAHLDSVSVRSDANATQAADRVDGLTDASLSETGDFVETNYLGGSGYKSRVQTLKDTSADLSGHFMEGAAPQSVLRDARDDGSTVYVTFIFDPSASAGSKGKRIPMVVNSYDEKLTPGGVVEFTCKLLGNGAPVAV
;
A
#
# COMPACT_ATOMS: atom_id res chain seq x y z
N MET A 1 -9.43 21.91 18.60
CA MET A 1 -8.36 20.88 18.72
C MET A 1 -8.86 19.65 17.99
N ALA A 2 -8.16 19.18 16.97
CA ALA A 2 -8.53 17.96 16.27
C ALA A 2 -8.29 16.77 17.21
N THR A 3 -9.33 15.98 17.46
CA THR A 3 -9.24 14.71 18.18
C THR A 3 -8.32 13.79 17.37
N PRO A 4 -7.27 13.21 17.96
CA PRO A 4 -6.40 12.31 17.21
C PRO A 4 -7.18 11.05 16.76
N VAL A 5 -7.18 10.78 15.47
CA VAL A 5 -7.69 9.57 14.79
C VAL A 5 -6.62 9.18 13.76
N ALA A 6 -6.17 7.93 13.56
CA ALA A 6 -6.26 6.68 14.30
C ALA A 6 -4.83 6.11 14.45
N ALA A 7 -4.54 5.40 15.55
CA ALA A 7 -3.26 4.68 15.72
C ALA A 7 -3.15 3.42 14.84
N HIS A 8 -4.22 3.08 14.12
CA HIS A 8 -4.37 1.86 13.34
C HIS A 8 -5.05 2.17 12.01
N LEU A 9 -4.64 1.45 10.96
CA LEU A 9 -5.29 1.44 9.66
C LEU A 9 -6.73 0.92 9.79
N ASP A 10 -7.71 1.60 9.20
CA ASP A 10 -9.12 1.16 9.26
C ASP A 10 -9.38 0.02 8.27
N SER A 11 -8.99 0.23 7.01
CA SER A 11 -9.24 -0.73 5.94
C SER A 11 -8.28 -0.58 4.77
N VAL A 12 -8.06 -1.71 4.09
CA VAL A 12 -7.36 -1.79 2.80
C VAL A 12 -8.33 -2.31 1.76
N SER A 13 -8.37 -1.67 0.60
CA SER A 13 -9.15 -2.13 -0.55
C SER A 13 -8.26 -2.23 -1.78
N VAL A 14 -8.52 -3.18 -2.66
CA VAL A 14 -7.73 -3.41 -3.88
C VAL A 14 -8.66 -3.50 -5.10
N ARG A 15 -8.27 -2.81 -6.17
CA ARG A 15 -8.94 -2.86 -7.48
C ARG A 15 -7.94 -3.01 -8.62
N SER A 16 -8.41 -3.52 -9.75
CA SER A 16 -7.67 -3.54 -11.02
C SER A 16 -7.82 -2.25 -11.84
N ASP A 17 -8.63 -1.29 -11.37
CA ASP A 17 -8.87 -0.01 -12.04
C ASP A 17 -8.78 1.18 -11.08
N ALA A 18 -8.70 2.40 -11.63
CA ALA A 18 -8.56 3.64 -10.86
C ALA A 18 -9.87 4.18 -10.26
N ASN A 19 -10.98 3.43 -10.33
CA ASN A 19 -12.27 3.90 -9.85
C ASN A 19 -12.33 3.90 -8.32
N ALA A 20 -13.35 4.59 -7.77
CA ALA A 20 -13.56 4.63 -6.33
C ALA A 20 -13.86 3.22 -5.78
N THR A 21 -13.35 2.92 -4.58
CA THR A 21 -13.51 1.62 -3.92
C THR A 21 -14.93 1.38 -3.47
N GLN A 22 -15.36 0.13 -3.55
CA GLN A 22 -16.63 -0.38 -3.08
C GLN A 22 -16.41 -1.33 -1.90
N ALA A 23 -17.48 -1.67 -1.17
CA ALA A 23 -17.37 -2.58 -0.03
C ALA A 23 -16.80 -3.97 -0.40
N ALA A 24 -17.06 -4.44 -1.62
CA ALA A 24 -16.54 -5.71 -2.13
C ALA A 24 -15.03 -5.67 -2.46
N ASP A 25 -14.44 -4.48 -2.58
CA ASP A 25 -13.02 -4.30 -2.89
C ASP A 25 -12.15 -4.40 -1.62
N ARG A 26 -12.76 -4.43 -0.43
CA ARG A 26 -12.06 -4.49 0.85
C ARG A 26 -11.40 -5.85 1.04
N VAL A 27 -10.11 -5.84 1.37
CA VAL A 27 -9.37 -7.05 1.73
C VAL A 27 -9.87 -7.54 3.08
N ASP A 28 -10.51 -8.71 3.08
CA ASP A 28 -10.92 -9.40 4.30
C ASP A 28 -9.79 -10.29 4.84
N GLY A 29 -9.84 -10.62 6.12
CA GLY A 29 -8.85 -11.47 6.79
C GLY A 29 -7.47 -10.84 6.98
N LEU A 30 -7.31 -9.54 6.69
CA LEU A 30 -6.06 -8.80 6.82
C LEU A 30 -5.61 -8.76 8.29
N THR A 31 -4.41 -9.23 8.56
CA THR A 31 -3.81 -9.22 9.91
C THR A 31 -2.83 -8.06 10.08
N ASP A 32 -2.03 -7.79 9.05
CA ASP A 32 -1.09 -6.69 9.05
C ASP A 32 -1.01 -6.03 7.67
N ALA A 33 -0.83 -4.72 7.68
CA ALA A 33 -0.62 -3.93 6.47
C ALA A 33 0.30 -2.76 6.77
N SER A 34 1.36 -2.65 5.96
CA SER A 34 2.32 -1.58 6.03
C SER A 34 2.23 -0.71 4.77
N LEU A 35 2.43 0.59 4.95
CA LEU A 35 2.66 1.53 3.86
C LEU A 35 3.91 2.32 4.18
N SER A 36 4.90 2.24 3.30
CA SER A 36 6.15 2.98 3.37
C SER A 36 6.22 3.99 2.24
N GLU A 37 6.60 5.22 2.56
CA GLU A 37 6.89 6.27 1.58
C GLU A 37 8.35 6.66 1.76
N THR A 38 9.13 6.49 0.70
CA THR A 38 10.56 6.76 0.70
C THR A 38 10.91 7.82 -0.33
N GLY A 39 12.07 8.44 -0.16
CA GLY A 39 12.57 9.43 -1.08
C GLY A 39 14.07 9.31 -1.24
N ASP A 40 14.51 9.38 -2.48
CA ASP A 40 15.92 9.40 -2.82
C ASP A 40 16.49 10.80 -2.63
N PHE A 41 17.73 10.87 -2.17
CA PHE A 41 18.43 12.12 -1.94
C PHE A 41 19.79 12.11 -2.63
N VAL A 42 20.08 13.21 -3.34
CA VAL A 42 21.40 13.47 -3.90
C VAL A 42 22.11 14.50 -3.03
N GLU A 43 23.37 14.22 -2.67
CA GLU A 43 24.21 15.16 -1.92
C GLU A 43 24.71 16.27 -2.84
N THR A 44 24.54 17.54 -2.42
CA THR A 44 24.80 18.71 -3.28
C THR A 44 26.02 19.53 -2.86
N ASN A 45 26.71 19.18 -1.78
CA ASN A 45 27.88 19.93 -1.34
C ASN A 45 29.14 19.52 -2.09
N TYR A 46 29.69 20.45 -2.88
CA TYR A 46 30.99 20.33 -3.52
C TYR A 46 32.01 21.20 -2.78
N LEU A 47 32.90 20.56 -2.01
CA LEU A 47 34.19 21.06 -1.47
C LEU A 47 34.25 22.52 -0.91
N GLY A 48 33.15 23.11 -0.43
CA GLY A 48 33.15 24.50 0.07
C GLY A 48 32.00 24.90 1.02
N GLY A 49 31.32 23.92 1.63
CA GLY A 49 30.19 24.17 2.54
C GLY A 49 30.59 24.35 4.01
N SER A 50 29.60 24.61 4.88
CA SER A 50 29.74 24.80 6.34
C SER A 50 30.18 23.54 7.13
N GLY A 51 30.66 22.49 6.46
CA GLY A 51 30.99 21.19 7.06
C GLY A 51 29.79 20.25 7.24
N TYR A 52 28.56 20.70 7.00
CA TYR A 52 27.35 19.86 7.04
C TYR A 52 26.96 19.36 5.65
N LYS A 53 26.34 18.16 5.58
CA LYS A 53 25.84 17.60 4.32
C LYS A 53 24.58 18.34 3.87
N SER A 54 24.57 18.83 2.63
CA SER A 54 23.38 19.35 1.95
C SER A 54 22.82 18.30 1.01
N ARG A 55 21.48 18.19 0.92
CA ARG A 55 20.79 17.17 0.12
C ARG A 55 19.56 17.74 -0.57
N VAL A 56 19.28 17.24 -1.76
CA VAL A 56 18.05 17.53 -2.50
C VAL A 56 17.31 16.21 -2.75
N GLN A 57 16.01 16.18 -2.46
CA GLN A 57 15.16 15.02 -2.73
C GLN A 57 14.88 14.94 -4.23
N THR A 58 15.03 13.74 -4.82
CA THR A 58 14.81 13.51 -6.25
C THR A 58 13.54 12.71 -6.48
N LEU A 59 13.65 11.38 -6.49
CA LEU A 59 12.55 10.47 -6.72
C LEU A 59 11.87 10.12 -5.40
N LYS A 60 10.59 9.78 -5.49
CA LYS A 60 9.80 9.25 -4.39
C LYS A 60 9.30 7.89 -4.80
N ASP A 61 9.31 6.97 -3.85
CA ASP A 61 8.81 5.62 -4.04
C ASP A 61 7.89 5.25 -2.89
N THR A 62 6.99 4.32 -3.16
CA THR A 62 6.05 3.78 -2.18
C THR A 62 6.14 2.26 -2.20
N SER A 63 6.14 1.62 -1.04
CA SER A 63 6.04 0.17 -0.94
C SER A 63 5.00 -0.20 0.11
N ALA A 64 4.38 -1.36 -0.06
CA ALA A 64 3.43 -1.88 0.90
C ALA A 64 3.57 -3.38 1.04
N ASP A 65 3.40 -3.87 2.26
CA ASP A 65 3.29 -5.28 2.55
C ASP A 65 1.89 -5.54 3.13
N LEU A 66 1.20 -6.54 2.61
CA LEU A 66 -0.10 -7.01 3.08
C LEU A 66 0.03 -8.46 3.53
N SER A 67 -0.48 -8.79 4.70
CA SER A 67 -0.53 -10.18 5.16
C SER A 67 -1.80 -10.48 5.94
N GLY A 68 -2.25 -11.72 5.85
CA GLY A 68 -3.44 -12.16 6.55
C GLY A 68 -3.88 -13.56 6.17
N HIS A 69 -5.12 -13.88 6.51
CA HIS A 69 -5.72 -15.16 6.18
C HIS A 69 -6.28 -15.13 4.75
N PHE A 70 -6.02 -16.21 4.02
CA PHE A 70 -6.64 -16.42 2.73
C PHE A 70 -8.13 -16.68 2.93
N MET A 71 -8.97 -15.97 2.18
CA MET A 71 -10.42 -16.10 2.24
C MET A 71 -10.92 -16.60 0.89
N GLU A 72 -11.61 -17.74 0.89
CA GLU A 72 -12.15 -18.32 -0.35
C GLU A 72 -13.17 -17.37 -0.99
N GLY A 73 -13.00 -17.09 -2.29
CA GLY A 73 -13.87 -16.18 -3.03
C GLY A 73 -13.61 -14.68 -2.79
N ALA A 74 -12.55 -14.30 -2.08
CA ALA A 74 -12.18 -12.90 -1.90
C ALA A 74 -11.65 -12.28 -3.20
N ALA A 75 -12.52 -11.53 -3.90
CA ALA A 75 -12.19 -10.83 -5.15
C ALA A 75 -10.89 -10.00 -5.08
N PRO A 76 -10.57 -9.30 -3.98
CA PRO A 76 -9.31 -8.54 -3.87
C PRO A 76 -8.06 -9.44 -3.88
N GLN A 77 -8.12 -10.62 -3.27
CA GLN A 77 -6.99 -11.55 -3.21
C GLN A 77 -6.74 -12.19 -4.59
N SER A 78 -7.80 -12.50 -5.35
CA SER A 78 -7.65 -12.91 -6.76
C SER A 78 -7.07 -11.79 -7.63
N VAL A 79 -7.49 -10.54 -7.44
CA VAL A 79 -6.92 -9.40 -8.20
C VAL A 79 -5.42 -9.27 -7.95
N LEU A 80 -4.95 -9.44 -6.71
CA LEU A 80 -3.52 -9.41 -6.38
C LEU A 80 -2.75 -10.58 -7.02
N ARG A 81 -3.31 -11.78 -7.00
CA ARG A 81 -2.69 -12.96 -7.62
C ARG A 81 -2.62 -12.83 -9.13
N ASP A 82 -3.71 -12.42 -9.76
CA ASP A 82 -3.76 -12.26 -11.22
C ASP A 82 -2.81 -11.13 -11.66
N ALA A 83 -2.76 -10.03 -10.91
CA ALA A 83 -1.83 -8.92 -11.16
C ALA A 83 -0.34 -9.30 -11.00
N ARG A 84 -0.04 -10.26 -10.14
CA ARG A 84 1.31 -10.83 -10.01
C ARG A 84 1.69 -11.61 -11.26
N ASP A 85 0.75 -12.35 -11.85
CA ASP A 85 1.01 -13.21 -13.00
C ASP A 85 1.10 -12.43 -14.33
N ASP A 86 0.28 -11.40 -14.50
CA ASP A 86 0.26 -10.57 -15.71
C ASP A 86 1.10 -9.28 -15.63
N GLY A 87 1.57 -8.92 -14.43
CA GLY A 87 2.34 -7.71 -14.17
C GLY A 87 1.52 -6.42 -14.27
N SER A 88 0.20 -6.51 -14.19
CA SER A 88 -0.70 -5.35 -14.25
C SER A 88 -0.61 -4.48 -13.00
N THR A 89 -1.05 -3.22 -13.16
CA THR A 89 -1.11 -2.26 -12.06
C THR A 89 -2.42 -2.46 -11.29
N VAL A 90 -2.32 -2.57 -9.99
CA VAL A 90 -3.45 -2.55 -9.05
C VAL A 90 -3.51 -1.23 -8.32
N TYR A 91 -4.69 -0.85 -7.88
CA TYR A 91 -4.93 0.38 -7.12
C TYR A 91 -5.28 0.00 -5.70
N VAL A 92 -4.32 0.18 -4.80
CA VAL A 92 -4.45 -0.15 -3.38
C VAL A 92 -4.86 1.10 -2.62
N THR A 93 -5.97 1.04 -1.89
CA THR A 93 -6.52 2.14 -1.11
C THR A 93 -6.42 1.85 0.36
N PHE A 94 -5.66 2.68 1.07
CA PHE A 94 -5.52 2.67 2.52
C PHE A 94 -6.43 3.74 3.12
N ILE A 95 -7.38 3.35 3.95
CA ILE A 95 -8.23 4.27 4.72
C ILE A 95 -7.68 4.36 6.14
N PHE A 96 -7.34 5.58 6.56
CA PHE A 96 -6.84 5.88 7.90
C PHE A 96 -7.96 6.41 8.80
N ASP A 97 -8.83 7.25 8.26
CA ASP A 97 -9.98 7.81 8.96
C ASP A 97 -11.21 7.81 8.05
N PRO A 98 -12.15 6.86 8.21
CA PRO A 98 -13.35 6.81 7.39
C PRO A 98 -14.29 8.00 7.62
N SER A 99 -14.17 8.68 8.78
CA SER A 99 -15.01 9.81 9.17
C SER A 99 -14.49 11.16 8.67
N ALA A 100 -13.25 11.21 8.18
CA ALA A 100 -12.66 12.42 7.63
C ALA A 100 -13.37 12.87 6.33
N SER A 101 -13.16 14.15 5.98
CA SER A 101 -13.61 14.70 4.70
C SER A 101 -12.94 14.00 3.51
N ALA A 102 -13.61 13.99 2.37
CA ALA A 102 -13.03 13.49 1.12
C ALA A 102 -11.68 14.20 0.82
N GLY A 103 -10.71 13.42 0.35
CA GLY A 103 -9.31 13.83 0.17
C GLY A 103 -8.48 13.85 1.44
N SER A 104 -9.02 13.37 2.57
CA SER A 104 -8.30 13.25 3.84
C SER A 104 -8.61 11.94 4.59
N LYS A 105 -9.41 11.05 3.97
CA LYS A 105 -9.74 9.74 4.54
C LYS A 105 -8.58 8.78 4.44
N GLY A 106 -7.80 8.91 3.37
CA GLY A 106 -6.84 7.91 3.01
C GLY A 106 -5.99 8.26 1.80
N LYS A 107 -5.27 7.26 1.31
CA LYS A 107 -4.45 7.33 0.11
C LYS A 107 -4.75 6.13 -0.78
N ARG A 108 -4.89 6.38 -2.07
CA ARG A 108 -4.93 5.36 -3.11
C ARG A 108 -3.68 5.42 -3.95
N ILE A 109 -3.01 4.29 -4.11
CA ILE A 109 -1.68 4.21 -4.72
C ILE A 109 -1.74 3.18 -5.85
N PRO A 110 -1.33 3.54 -7.08
CA PRO A 110 -1.08 2.56 -8.12
C PRO A 110 0.17 1.76 -7.76
N MET A 111 0.05 0.44 -7.72
CA MET A 111 1.12 -0.47 -7.30
C MET A 111 1.21 -1.66 -8.25
N VAL A 112 2.39 -2.26 -8.32
CA VAL A 112 2.64 -3.55 -8.98
C VAL A 112 2.92 -4.61 -7.92
N VAL A 113 2.46 -5.83 -8.16
CA VAL A 113 2.65 -6.94 -7.22
C VAL A 113 4.02 -7.58 -7.48
N ASN A 114 4.93 -7.42 -6.53
CA ASN A 114 6.29 -7.96 -6.62
C ASN A 114 6.34 -9.43 -6.16
N SER A 115 5.61 -9.77 -5.10
CA SER A 115 5.42 -11.16 -4.68
C SER A 115 4.03 -11.39 -4.11
N TYR A 116 3.53 -12.60 -4.32
CA TYR A 116 2.30 -13.10 -3.73
C TYR A 116 2.56 -14.55 -3.31
N ASP A 117 2.53 -14.80 -2.01
CA ASP A 117 2.90 -16.07 -1.41
C ASP A 117 1.72 -16.60 -0.59
N GLU A 118 1.33 -17.84 -0.84
CA GLU A 118 0.32 -18.57 -0.06
C GLU A 118 1.01 -19.64 0.78
N LYS A 119 0.86 -19.55 2.10
CA LYS A 119 1.43 -20.51 3.05
C LYS A 119 0.31 -21.40 3.59
N LEU A 120 0.42 -22.70 3.33
CA LEU A 120 -0.45 -23.70 3.92
C LEU A 120 0.21 -24.27 5.17
N THR A 121 -0.39 -24.02 6.34
CA THR A 121 0.05 -24.64 7.58
C THR A 121 -0.66 -25.98 7.76
N PRO A 122 0.02 -27.06 8.22
CA PRO A 122 -0.59 -28.38 8.42
C PRO A 122 -1.82 -28.42 9.35
N GLY A 123 -2.09 -27.33 10.08
CA GLY A 123 -3.29 -27.12 10.90
C GLY A 123 -4.51 -26.56 10.14
N GLY A 124 -4.43 -26.41 8.81
CA GLY A 124 -5.56 -26.01 7.96
C GLY A 124 -5.75 -24.51 7.77
N VAL A 125 -4.88 -23.67 8.32
CA VAL A 125 -4.91 -22.21 8.08
C VAL A 125 -4.04 -21.90 6.86
N VAL A 126 -4.65 -21.25 5.87
CA VAL A 126 -3.97 -20.71 4.70
C VAL A 126 -3.76 -19.21 4.93
N GLU A 127 -2.52 -18.77 4.85
CA GLU A 127 -2.11 -17.37 5.00
C GLU A 127 -1.63 -16.85 3.66
N PHE A 128 -1.92 -15.60 3.34
CA PHE A 128 -1.34 -14.90 2.20
C PHE A 128 -0.38 -13.82 2.67
N THR A 129 0.67 -13.60 1.90
CA THR A 129 1.56 -12.45 2.03
C THR A 129 1.79 -11.84 0.65
N CYS A 130 1.64 -10.54 0.54
CA CYS A 130 1.78 -9.82 -0.71
C CYS A 130 2.71 -8.62 -0.52
N LYS A 131 3.70 -8.49 -1.41
CA LYS A 131 4.62 -7.35 -1.45
C LYS A 131 4.35 -6.51 -2.68
N LEU A 132 4.19 -5.21 -2.48
CA LEU A 132 3.76 -4.26 -3.49
C LEU A 132 4.80 -3.14 -3.63
N LEU A 133 5.04 -2.74 -4.88
CA LEU A 133 5.91 -1.60 -5.22
C LEU A 133 5.10 -0.52 -5.93
N GLY A 134 5.45 0.74 -5.71
CA GLY A 134 4.79 1.88 -6.29
C GLY A 134 4.95 1.91 -7.80
N ASN A 135 3.87 2.22 -8.50
CA ASN A 135 3.86 2.40 -9.95
C ASN A 135 3.21 3.73 -10.36
N GLY A 136 3.36 4.75 -9.53
CA GLY A 136 2.85 6.09 -9.78
C GLY A 136 2.56 6.89 -8.52
N ALA A 137 1.97 8.07 -8.71
CA ALA A 137 1.71 8.99 -7.62
C ALA A 137 0.48 8.56 -6.77
N PRO A 138 0.58 8.63 -5.43
CA PRO A 138 -0.58 8.51 -4.55
C PRO A 138 -1.63 9.60 -4.81
N VAL A 139 -2.90 9.22 -4.73
CA VAL A 139 -4.06 10.11 -4.80
C VAL A 139 -4.76 10.11 -3.45
N ALA A 140 -5.04 11.30 -2.90
CA ALA A 140 -5.80 11.42 -1.66
C ALA A 140 -7.27 11.01 -1.88
N VAL A 141 -7.83 10.29 -0.91
CA VAL A 141 -9.20 9.74 -0.93
C VAL A 141 -10.08 10.41 0.12
#